data_AF-X0ZZ71-F1
#
_entry.id   AF-X0ZZ71-F1
#
_cell.length_a   1.000
_cell.length_b   1.000
_cell.length_c   1.000
_cell.angle_alpha   90.00
_cell.angle_beta   90.00
_cell.angle_gamma   90.00
#
_symmetry.space_group_name_H-M   'P 1'
#
loop_
_entity.id
_entity.type
_entity.pdbx_description
1 polymer ?
#
loop_
_entity_poly.entity_id
_entity_poly.type
_entity_poly.pdbx_seq_one_letter_code
_entity_poly.pdbx_strand_id
1 'polypeptide(L)'
;MNRAKDVLAKAYQLSKGNPIEDTKEIFAKLRDQVESAGATLEILGVGVTGYAKDVLKDVLRTDTAIVETVAHTEAALHFYKNVDVICDIGGQDIKIMILKNGKVKDFKLNTQCSAGNGYFLQSTTQDFRIPVEHYADVAFEAEAMPNFSYGCAIFMQSDIVNFQRQGWKPQEIMAGLASCPPSSMTEPVSG
;
A
#
# COMPACT_ATOMS: atom_id res chain seq x y z
N MET A 1 -0.05 -8.51 19.56
CA MET A 1 -1.52 -8.53 19.68
C MET A 1 -1.89 -8.97 21.08
N ASN A 2 -3.07 -8.60 21.60
CA ASN A 2 -3.57 -9.18 22.86
C ASN A 2 -4.19 -10.57 22.62
N ARG A 3 -4.74 -11.20 23.66
CA ARG A 3 -5.41 -12.52 23.56
C ARG A 3 -6.66 -12.51 22.66
N ALA A 4 -7.29 -11.36 22.46
CA ALA A 4 -8.40 -11.17 21.52
C ALA A 4 -7.93 -10.94 20.08
N LYS A 5 -6.61 -11.01 19.82
CA LYS A 5 -5.95 -10.73 18.55
C LYS A 5 -6.04 -9.25 18.11
N ASP A 6 -6.22 -8.33 19.05
CA ASP A 6 -6.16 -6.89 18.76
C ASP A 6 -4.71 -6.42 18.64
N VAL A 7 -4.43 -5.55 17.67
CA VAL A 7 -3.10 -4.94 17.49
C VAL A 7 -2.86 -3.92 18.62
N LEU A 8 -1.74 -4.08 19.35
CA LEU A 8 -1.40 -3.24 20.51
C LEU A 8 -0.43 -2.10 20.18
N ALA A 9 0.44 -2.31 19.19
CA ALA A 9 1.41 -1.35 18.70
C ALA A 9 1.60 -1.56 17.20
N LYS A 10 1.84 -0.47 16.47
CA LYS A 10 2.06 -0.48 15.02
C LYS A 10 3.12 0.58 14.69
N ALA A 11 4.02 0.23 13.81
CA ALA A 11 4.92 1.17 13.17
C ALA A 11 4.84 0.98 11.65
N TYR A 12 4.96 2.09 10.93
CA TYR A 12 4.98 2.13 9.48
C TYR A 12 6.06 3.11 9.04
N GLN A 13 6.67 2.84 7.90
CA GLN A 13 7.51 3.78 7.18
C GLN A 13 7.52 3.47 5.70
N LEU A 14 7.77 4.51 4.90
CA LEU A 14 8.11 4.35 3.49
C LEU A 14 9.46 3.65 3.37
N SER A 15 9.61 2.77 2.39
CA SER A 15 10.88 2.07 2.17
C SER A 15 11.95 3.03 1.68
N LYS A 16 13.16 2.90 2.23
CA LYS A 16 14.35 3.63 1.79
C LYS A 16 15.20 2.80 0.81
N GLY A 17 14.68 1.67 0.34
CA GLY A 17 15.35 0.76 -0.59
C GLY A 17 16.24 -0.29 0.08
N ASN A 18 16.41 -0.25 1.40
CA ASN A 18 17.14 -1.29 2.14
C ASN A 18 16.20 -1.93 3.19
N PRO A 19 15.65 -3.13 2.91
CA PRO A 19 14.66 -3.75 3.80
C PRO A 19 15.23 -4.11 5.18
N ILE A 20 16.52 -4.37 5.31
CA ILE A 20 17.14 -4.73 6.59
C ILE A 20 17.21 -3.51 7.50
N GLU A 21 17.73 -2.39 6.99
CA GLU A 21 17.78 -1.14 7.75
C GLU A 21 16.38 -0.60 8.02
N ASP A 22 15.47 -0.69 7.05
CA ASP A 22 14.07 -0.30 7.24
C ASP A 22 13.42 -1.09 8.39
N THR A 23 13.65 -2.41 8.45
CA THR A 23 13.11 -3.26 9.51
C THR A 23 13.71 -2.96 10.88
N LYS A 24 15.02 -2.65 10.95
CA LYS A 24 15.68 -2.25 12.21
C LYS A 24 15.07 -0.97 12.78
N GLU A 25 14.82 0.03 11.93
CA GLU A 25 14.17 1.28 12.35
C GLU A 25 12.73 1.04 12.82
N ILE A 26 11.98 0.16 12.15
CA ILE A 26 10.63 -0.24 12.57
C ILE A 26 10.65 -0.90 13.95
N PHE A 27 11.57 -1.83 14.21
CA PHE A 27 11.69 -2.46 15.53
C PHE A 27 12.10 -1.46 16.62
N ALA A 28 13.01 -0.53 16.32
CA ALA A 28 13.36 0.53 17.25
C ALA A 28 12.13 1.37 17.61
N LYS A 29 11.35 1.83 16.62
CA LYS A 29 10.10 2.57 16.84
C LYS A 29 9.10 1.79 17.70
N LEU A 30 8.93 0.49 17.44
CA LEU A 30 8.03 -0.36 18.22
C LEU A 30 8.48 -0.49 19.67
N ARG A 31 9.78 -0.72 19.90
CA ARG A 31 10.35 -0.77 21.25
C ARG A 31 10.13 0.55 21.99
N ASP A 32 10.45 1.67 21.35
CA ASP A 32 10.30 2.99 21.94
C ASP A 32 8.84 3.29 22.32
N GLN A 33 7.86 2.89 21.49
CA GLN A 33 6.43 2.99 21.81
C GLN A 33 6.05 2.18 23.05
N VAL A 34 6.53 0.94 23.18
CA VAL A 34 6.19 0.06 24.31
C VAL A 34 6.86 0.53 25.60
N GLU A 35 8.15 0.87 25.53
CA GLU A 35 8.94 1.30 26.69
C GLU A 35 8.51 2.66 27.22
N SER A 36 8.14 3.60 26.34
CA SER A 36 7.58 4.90 26.73
C SER A 36 6.22 4.77 27.43
N ALA A 37 5.49 3.67 27.20
CA ALA A 37 4.26 3.36 27.91
C ALA A 37 4.49 2.64 29.26
N GLY A 38 5.75 2.49 29.69
CA GLY A 38 6.12 1.86 30.96
C GLY A 38 6.07 0.33 30.94
N ALA A 39 6.07 -0.29 29.75
CA ALA A 39 6.07 -1.74 29.57
C ALA A 39 7.41 -2.23 29.01
N THR A 40 7.72 -3.52 29.18
CA THR A 40 8.90 -4.16 28.57
C THR A 40 8.48 -4.93 27.33
N LEU A 41 9.22 -4.76 26.23
CA LEU A 41 8.99 -5.51 24.99
C LEU A 41 9.82 -6.80 24.99
N GLU A 42 9.14 -7.95 25.03
CA GLU A 42 9.73 -9.27 24.79
C GLU A 42 9.18 -9.85 23.48
N ILE A 43 10.07 -10.25 22.57
CA ILE A 43 9.70 -10.83 21.28
C ILE A 43 9.66 -12.36 21.41
N LEU A 44 8.46 -12.92 21.46
CA LEU A 44 8.24 -14.37 21.54
C LEU A 44 8.22 -15.07 20.19
N GLY A 45 8.07 -14.31 19.10
CA GLY A 45 8.08 -14.82 17.74
C GLY A 45 7.90 -13.71 16.71
N VAL A 46 8.40 -13.96 15.50
CA VAL A 46 8.43 -13.03 14.37
C VAL A 46 7.95 -13.74 13.11
N GLY A 47 6.94 -13.16 12.46
CA GLY A 47 6.52 -13.54 11.13
C GLY A 47 6.79 -12.41 10.14
N VAL A 48 7.31 -12.74 8.97
CA VAL A 48 7.56 -11.78 7.88
C VAL A 48 6.78 -12.15 6.62
N THR A 49 6.45 -11.15 5.82
CA THR A 49 5.76 -11.31 4.54
C THR A 49 6.18 -10.20 3.56
N GLY A 50 5.60 -10.18 2.36
CA GLY A 50 5.97 -9.27 1.28
C GLY A 50 7.24 -9.67 0.54
N TYR A 51 7.66 -8.83 -0.40
CA TYR A 51 8.79 -9.08 -1.30
C TYR A 51 10.12 -9.39 -0.59
N ALA A 52 10.40 -8.76 0.55
CA ALA A 52 11.66 -8.92 1.27
C ALA A 52 11.64 -10.08 2.29
N LYS A 53 10.55 -10.87 2.37
CA LYS A 53 10.36 -11.86 3.43
C LYS A 53 11.50 -12.88 3.53
N ASP A 54 12.06 -13.33 2.42
CA ASP A 54 13.08 -14.40 2.42
C ASP A 54 14.42 -13.84 2.91
N VAL A 55 14.80 -12.64 2.44
CA VAL A 55 15.97 -11.91 2.94
C VAL A 55 15.84 -11.61 4.43
N LEU A 56 14.67 -11.15 4.89
CA LEU A 56 14.42 -10.86 6.29
C LEU A 56 14.42 -12.14 7.14
N LYS A 57 13.87 -13.24 6.62
CA LYS A 57 13.91 -14.54 7.30
C LYS A 57 15.34 -14.99 7.53
N ASP A 58 16.20 -14.90 6.53
CA ASP A 58 17.57 -15.36 6.62
C ASP A 58 18.40 -14.47 7.56
N VAL A 59 18.24 -13.14 7.45
CA VAL A 59 19.02 -12.17 8.24
C VAL A 59 18.57 -12.10 9.70
N LEU A 60 17.25 -12.08 9.95
CA LEU A 60 16.68 -11.95 11.29
C LEU A 60 16.36 -13.29 11.95
N ARG A 61 16.49 -14.39 11.21
CA ARG A 61 16.12 -15.76 11.67
C ARG A 61 14.68 -15.83 12.18
N THR A 62 13.76 -15.20 11.45
CA THR A 62 12.35 -15.16 11.84
C THR A 62 11.71 -16.54 11.81
N ASP A 63 10.74 -16.78 12.69
CA ASP A 63 10.08 -18.08 12.82
C ASP A 63 9.30 -18.49 11.57
N THR A 64 8.74 -17.53 10.84
CA THR A 64 7.96 -17.82 9.64
C THR A 64 8.09 -16.73 8.56
N ALA A 65 8.10 -17.18 7.30
CA ALA A 65 7.94 -16.32 6.14
C ALA A 65 6.71 -16.77 5.36
N ILE A 66 5.71 -15.90 5.30
CA ILE A 66 4.40 -16.22 4.74
C ILE A 66 4.24 -15.46 3.42
N VAL A 67 3.60 -16.07 2.44
CA VAL A 67 3.22 -15.37 1.20
C VAL A 67 2.21 -14.27 1.54
N GLU A 68 2.43 -13.08 1.03
CA GLU A 68 1.61 -11.89 1.33
C GLU A 68 0.13 -12.05 1.02
N THR A 69 -0.24 -12.73 -0.07
CA THR A 69 -1.64 -12.99 -0.39
C THR A 69 -2.33 -13.84 0.67
N VAL A 70 -1.61 -14.79 1.27
CA VAL A 70 -2.09 -15.59 2.40
C VAL A 70 -2.22 -14.70 3.63
N ALA A 71 -1.20 -13.88 3.94
CA ALA A 71 -1.23 -12.98 5.09
C ALA A 71 -2.39 -11.96 5.01
N HIS A 72 -2.60 -11.34 3.84
CA HIS A 72 -3.72 -10.44 3.58
C HIS A 72 -5.08 -11.15 3.67
N THR A 73 -5.19 -12.38 3.14
CA THR A 73 -6.43 -13.16 3.22
C THR A 73 -6.79 -13.49 4.67
N GLU A 74 -5.84 -14.01 5.45
CA GLU A 74 -6.04 -14.33 6.86
C GLU A 74 -6.41 -13.07 7.68
N ALA A 75 -5.74 -11.94 7.41
CA ALA A 75 -6.06 -10.68 8.06
C ALA A 75 -7.48 -10.20 7.71
N ALA A 76 -7.87 -10.26 6.43
CA ALA A 76 -9.19 -9.83 5.98
C ALA A 76 -10.31 -10.68 6.62
N LEU A 77 -10.14 -12.01 6.66
CA LEU A 77 -11.12 -12.92 7.26
C LEU A 77 -11.18 -12.81 8.79
N HIS A 78 -10.11 -12.34 9.43
CA HIS A 78 -10.10 -12.05 10.86
C HIS A 78 -10.91 -10.79 11.21
N PHE A 79 -10.75 -9.71 10.43
CA PHE A 79 -11.40 -8.43 10.72
C PHE A 79 -12.81 -8.29 10.13
N TYR A 80 -13.10 -8.98 9.03
CA TYR A 80 -14.37 -8.86 8.31
C TYR A 80 -15.00 -10.22 8.08
N LYS A 81 -16.30 -10.33 8.39
CA LYS A 81 -17.09 -11.50 8.04
C LYS A 81 -17.50 -11.40 6.57
N ASN A 82 -17.38 -12.50 5.83
CA ASN A 82 -17.80 -12.62 4.42
C ASN A 82 -17.07 -11.68 3.46
N VAL A 83 -15.74 -11.78 3.38
CA VAL A 83 -14.96 -11.06 2.37
C VAL A 83 -15.02 -11.83 1.04
N ASP A 84 -15.47 -11.15 -0.02
CA ASP A 84 -15.51 -11.70 -1.38
C ASP A 84 -14.30 -11.30 -2.23
N VAL A 85 -13.80 -10.07 -2.03
CA VAL A 85 -12.68 -9.52 -2.80
C VAL A 85 -11.76 -8.73 -1.87
N ILE A 86 -10.45 -8.92 -2.03
CA ILE A 86 -9.41 -8.10 -1.40
C ILE A 86 -8.65 -7.38 -2.51
N CYS A 87 -8.63 -6.06 -2.45
CA CYS A 87 -7.78 -5.21 -3.29
C CYS A 87 -6.61 -4.69 -2.47
N ASP A 88 -5.41 -5.19 -2.77
CA ASP A 88 -4.14 -4.71 -2.21
C ASP A 88 -3.49 -3.76 -3.21
N ILE A 89 -3.50 -2.46 -2.90
CA ILE A 89 -2.85 -1.41 -3.71
C ILE A 89 -1.51 -1.08 -3.06
N GLY A 90 -0.46 -1.72 -3.56
CA GLY A 90 0.90 -1.52 -3.10
C GLY A 90 1.59 -0.32 -3.75
N GLY A 91 2.84 -0.10 -3.34
CA GLY A 91 3.70 0.90 -3.97
C GLY A 91 4.06 0.55 -5.40
N GLN A 92 4.40 -0.72 -5.67
CA GLN A 92 4.93 -1.14 -6.98
C GLN A 92 3.93 -1.95 -7.80
N ASP A 93 3.02 -2.65 -7.13
CA ASP A 93 2.10 -3.59 -7.74
C ASP A 93 0.71 -3.49 -7.11
N ILE A 94 -0.27 -4.09 -7.79
CA ILE A 94 -1.65 -4.13 -7.35
C ILE A 94 -2.15 -5.56 -7.46
N LYS A 95 -2.79 -6.05 -6.39
CA LYS A 95 -3.32 -7.42 -6.31
C LYS A 95 -4.81 -7.38 -6.03
N ILE A 96 -5.55 -8.17 -6.79
CA ILE A 96 -6.98 -8.40 -6.56
C ILE A 96 -7.14 -9.88 -6.28
N MET A 97 -7.49 -10.23 -5.05
CA MET A 97 -7.75 -11.61 -4.63
C MET A 97 -9.25 -11.83 -4.52
N ILE A 98 -9.74 -12.88 -5.15
CA ILE A 98 -11.16 -13.22 -5.17
C ILE A 98 -11.35 -14.46 -4.31
N LEU A 99 -12.23 -14.33 -3.33
CA LEU A 99 -12.47 -15.34 -2.32
C LEU A 99 -13.75 -16.11 -2.66
N LYS A 100 -13.74 -17.40 -2.36
CA LYS A 100 -14.93 -18.25 -2.32
C LYS A 100 -14.86 -19.11 -1.08
N ASN A 101 -15.86 -18.99 -0.21
CA ASN A 101 -15.94 -19.70 1.07
C ASN A 101 -14.68 -19.49 1.95
N GLY A 102 -14.20 -18.25 2.02
CA GLY A 102 -13.04 -17.88 2.84
C GLY A 102 -11.69 -18.40 2.30
N LYS A 103 -11.62 -18.80 1.03
CA LYS A 103 -10.39 -19.24 0.38
C LYS A 103 -10.19 -18.50 -0.93
N VAL A 104 -8.94 -18.21 -1.28
CA VAL A 104 -8.59 -17.59 -2.57
C VAL A 104 -8.98 -18.56 -3.68
N LYS A 105 -9.99 -18.18 -4.48
CA LYS A 105 -10.40 -18.89 -5.70
C LYS A 105 -9.53 -18.47 -6.88
N ASP A 106 -9.26 -17.18 -6.97
CA ASP A 106 -8.53 -16.57 -8.08
C ASP A 106 -7.80 -15.31 -7.60
N PHE A 107 -6.77 -14.89 -8.33
CA PHE A 107 -6.11 -13.63 -8.08
C PHE A 107 -5.58 -13.02 -9.38
N LYS A 108 -5.69 -11.69 -9.49
CA LYS A 108 -5.03 -10.90 -10.54
C LYS A 108 -3.88 -10.12 -9.91
N LEU A 109 -2.73 -10.20 -10.56
CA LEU A 109 -1.54 -9.43 -10.20
C LEU A 109 -1.20 -8.51 -11.36
N ASN A 110 -1.12 -7.20 -11.10
CA ASN A 110 -0.61 -6.25 -12.07
C ASN A 110 0.74 -5.69 -11.58
N THR A 111 1.81 -6.14 -12.21
CA THR A 111 3.19 -5.68 -11.99
C THR A 111 3.74 -4.86 -13.15
N GLN A 112 3.02 -4.78 -14.27
CA GLN A 112 3.53 -4.18 -15.51
C GLN A 112 3.04 -2.74 -15.72
N CYS A 113 1.92 -2.36 -15.12
CA CYS A 113 1.38 -1.00 -15.24
C CYS A 113 1.62 -0.21 -13.96
N SER A 114 2.50 0.80 -14.03
CA SER A 114 2.71 1.73 -12.91
C SER A 114 1.60 2.77 -12.76
N ALA A 115 0.66 2.83 -13.70
CA ALA A 115 -0.44 3.78 -13.66
C ALA A 115 -1.36 3.46 -12.47
N GLY A 116 -1.44 4.39 -11.52
CA GLY A 116 -2.32 4.26 -10.34
C GLY A 116 -1.77 3.40 -9.21
N ASN A 117 -0.50 2.97 -9.23
CA ASN A 117 0.12 2.36 -8.04
C ASN A 117 0.62 3.43 -7.05
N GLY A 118 0.90 3.03 -5.82
CA GLY A 118 1.27 3.96 -4.76
C GLY A 118 2.55 4.76 -5.05
N TYR A 119 3.53 4.17 -5.75
CA TYR A 119 4.77 4.86 -6.10
C TYR A 119 4.55 5.97 -7.11
N PHE A 120 3.68 5.77 -8.11
CA PHE A 120 3.31 6.81 -9.07
C PHE A 120 2.59 7.99 -8.39
N LEU A 121 1.68 7.69 -7.46
CA LEU A 121 1.01 8.73 -6.67
C LEU A 121 2.02 9.48 -5.79
N GLN A 122 2.93 8.76 -5.13
CA GLN A 122 3.99 9.33 -4.30
C GLN A 122 4.95 10.21 -5.11
N SER A 123 5.40 9.78 -6.29
CA SER A 123 6.29 10.59 -7.14
C SER A 123 5.60 11.87 -7.58
N THR A 124 4.31 11.80 -7.90
CA THR A 124 3.53 12.97 -8.29
C THR A 124 3.44 13.99 -7.15
N THR A 125 3.17 13.58 -5.91
CA THR A 125 3.12 14.54 -4.80
C THR A 125 4.48 15.14 -4.50
N GLN A 126 5.56 14.36 -4.66
CA GLN A 126 6.93 14.86 -4.53
C GLN A 126 7.24 15.94 -5.56
N ASP A 127 6.78 15.81 -6.81
CA ASP A 127 6.93 16.86 -7.83
C ASP A 127 6.26 18.18 -7.39
N PHE A 128 5.16 18.09 -6.66
CA PHE A 128 4.46 19.24 -6.05
C PHE A 128 5.01 19.65 -4.68
N ARG A 129 6.04 18.98 -4.16
CA ARG A 129 6.61 19.18 -2.81
C ARG A 129 5.61 18.95 -1.68
N ILE A 130 4.69 18.00 -1.89
CA ILE A 130 3.66 17.59 -0.94
C ILE A 130 4.03 16.19 -0.43
N PRO A 131 4.13 15.98 0.90
CA PRO A 131 4.26 14.65 1.48
C PRO A 131 3.09 13.75 1.05
N VAL A 132 3.37 12.49 0.69
CA VAL A 132 2.34 11.55 0.21
C VAL A 132 1.28 11.28 1.27
N GLU A 133 1.62 11.42 2.55
CA GLU A 133 0.71 11.33 3.69
C GLU A 133 -0.40 12.39 3.63
N HIS A 134 -0.14 13.53 2.98
CA HIS A 134 -1.12 14.60 2.76
C HIS A 134 -1.85 14.47 1.42
N TYR A 135 -1.65 13.37 0.67
CA TYR A 135 -2.24 13.21 -0.65
C TYR A 135 -3.75 13.40 -0.60
N ALA A 136 -4.43 12.62 0.24
CA ALA A 136 -5.88 12.60 0.30
C ALA A 136 -6.43 13.96 0.75
N ASP A 137 -5.86 14.54 1.80
CA ASP A 137 -6.29 15.84 2.34
C ASP A 137 -6.23 16.92 1.26
N VAL A 138 -5.10 17.03 0.56
CA VAL A 138 -4.92 18.00 -0.53
C VAL A 138 -5.89 17.70 -1.67
N ALA A 139 -6.04 16.45 -2.10
CA ALA A 139 -6.96 16.10 -3.19
C ALA A 139 -8.43 16.47 -2.85
N PHE A 140 -8.84 16.35 -1.58
CA PHE A 140 -10.18 16.73 -1.15
C PHE A 140 -10.44 18.25 -1.10
N GLU A 141 -9.41 19.09 -1.18
CA GLU A 141 -9.56 20.55 -1.30
C GLU A 141 -9.93 20.99 -2.73
N ALA A 142 -9.92 20.07 -3.70
CA ALA A 142 -10.23 20.38 -5.09
C ALA A 142 -11.73 20.71 -5.30
N GLU A 143 -12.00 21.84 -5.95
CA GLU A 143 -13.37 22.22 -6.38
C GLU A 143 -13.72 21.68 -7.77
N ALA A 144 -12.70 21.31 -8.55
CA ALA A 144 -12.79 20.69 -9.85
C ALA A 144 -11.60 19.76 -10.08
N MET A 145 -11.66 18.89 -11.08
CA MET A 145 -10.54 18.02 -11.44
C MET A 145 -10.44 17.87 -12.97
N PRO A 146 -9.22 17.79 -13.53
CA PRO A 146 -9.05 17.46 -14.94
C PRO A 146 -9.38 15.99 -15.18
N ASN A 147 -9.82 15.68 -16.39
CA ASN A 147 -10.06 14.30 -16.79
C ASN A 147 -8.77 13.71 -17.38
N PHE A 148 -8.17 12.75 -16.68
CA PHE A 148 -7.02 12.01 -17.19
C PHE A 148 -7.44 11.03 -18.27
N SER A 149 -6.65 10.91 -19.33
CA SER A 149 -6.85 9.82 -20.28
C SER A 149 -6.41 8.52 -19.62
N TYR A 150 -7.30 7.52 -19.54
CA TYR A 150 -6.92 6.18 -19.04
C TYR A 150 -5.73 5.66 -19.86
N GLY A 151 -4.62 5.32 -19.20
CA GLY A 151 -3.43 4.92 -19.94
C GLY A 151 -2.19 4.65 -19.09
N CYS A 152 -1.10 4.30 -19.77
CA CYS A 152 0.22 4.08 -19.19
C CYS A 152 0.70 5.30 -18.38
N ALA A 153 1.45 5.05 -17.30
CA ALA A 153 1.99 6.10 -16.42
C ALA A 153 2.77 7.20 -17.16
N ILE A 154 3.43 6.87 -18.28
CA ILE A 154 4.15 7.84 -19.12
C ILE A 154 3.19 8.89 -19.72
N PHE A 155 2.02 8.44 -20.18
CA PHE A 155 0.99 9.35 -20.70
C PHE A 155 0.35 10.16 -19.59
N MET A 156 0.09 9.54 -18.43
CA MET A 156 -0.41 10.27 -17.27
C MET A 156 0.57 11.36 -16.81
N GLN A 157 1.88 11.09 -16.82
CA GLN A 157 2.88 12.13 -16.51
C GLN A 157 2.88 13.27 -17.53
N SER A 158 2.66 12.94 -18.81
CA SER A 158 2.52 13.94 -19.88
C SER A 158 1.27 14.80 -19.68
N ASP A 159 0.15 14.18 -19.27
CA ASP A 159 -1.11 14.85 -18.93
C ASP A 159 -0.94 15.79 -17.73
N ILE A 160 -0.23 15.38 -16.66
CA ILE A 160 0.08 16.25 -15.52
C ILE A 160 0.76 17.54 -15.99
N VAL A 161 1.80 17.43 -16.83
CA VAL A 161 2.53 18.60 -17.34
C VAL A 161 1.62 19.50 -18.19
N ASN A 162 0.74 18.91 -19.00
CA ASN A 162 -0.23 19.67 -19.80
C ASN A 162 -1.26 20.38 -18.92
N PHE A 163 -1.78 19.73 -17.88
CA PHE A 163 -2.73 20.34 -16.94
C PHE A 163 -2.08 21.47 -16.14
N GLN A 164 -0.83 21.32 -15.71
CA GLN A 164 -0.07 22.41 -15.10
C GLN A 164 0.03 23.62 -16.04
N ARG A 165 0.30 23.41 -17.33
CA ARG A 165 0.35 24.49 -18.34
C ARG A 165 -1.00 25.17 -18.58
N GLN A 166 -2.09 24.43 -18.38
CA GLN A 166 -3.46 24.95 -18.48
C GLN A 166 -3.91 25.68 -17.21
N GLY A 167 -3.10 25.68 -16.14
CA GLY A 167 -3.39 26.39 -14.89
C GLY A 167 -4.11 25.57 -13.84
N TRP A 168 -4.25 24.26 -14.02
CA TRP A 168 -4.79 23.37 -12.98
C TRP A 168 -3.88 23.37 -11.76
N LYS A 169 -4.50 23.44 -10.57
CA LYS A 169 -3.80 23.47 -9.29
C LYS A 169 -3.40 22.07 -8.86
N PRO A 170 -2.37 21.93 -7.99
CA PRO A 170 -1.93 20.62 -7.48
C PRO A 170 -3.06 19.77 -6.91
N GLN A 171 -3.93 20.35 -6.08
CA GLN A 171 -5.08 19.64 -5.51
C GLN A 171 -6.03 19.09 -6.57
N GLU A 172 -6.29 19.85 -7.64
CA GLU A 172 -7.21 19.45 -8.71
C GLU A 172 -6.59 18.32 -9.53
N ILE A 173 -5.30 18.40 -9.83
CA ILE A 173 -4.54 17.34 -10.51
C ILE A 173 -4.54 16.06 -9.67
N MET A 174 -4.29 16.16 -8.36
CA MET A 174 -4.31 15.02 -7.45
C MET A 174 -5.70 14.39 -7.33
N ALA A 175 -6.76 15.20 -7.28
CA ALA A 175 -8.15 14.70 -7.35
C ALA A 175 -8.42 13.95 -8.66
N GLY A 176 -7.96 14.48 -9.79
CA GLY A 176 -8.08 13.84 -11.09
C GLY A 176 -7.38 12.48 -11.13
N LEU A 177 -6.17 12.39 -10.58
CA LEU A 177 -5.43 11.13 -10.47
C LEU A 177 -6.10 10.11 -9.55
N ALA A 178 -6.59 10.54 -8.38
CA ALA A 178 -7.32 9.69 -7.45
C ALA A 178 -8.61 9.12 -8.05
N SER A 179 -9.24 9.86 -8.97
CA SER A 179 -10.44 9.42 -9.68
C SER A 179 -10.17 8.38 -10.78
N CYS A 180 -8.91 8.19 -11.16
CA CYS A 180 -8.51 7.23 -12.18
C CYS A 180 -8.16 5.88 -11.52
N PRO A 181 -9.07 4.88 -11.50
CA PRO A 181 -8.75 3.57 -10.98
C PRO A 181 -7.61 2.93 -11.79
N PRO A 182 -6.77 2.10 -11.15
CA PRO A 182 -5.83 1.25 -11.86
C PRO A 182 -6.59 0.38 -12.87
N SER A 183 -6.08 0.25 -14.10
CA SER A 183 -6.76 -0.48 -15.17
C SER A 183 -7.10 -1.93 -14.80
N SER A 184 -6.29 -2.56 -13.94
CA SER A 184 -6.51 -3.90 -13.41
C SER A 184 -7.76 -4.05 -12.56
N MET A 185 -8.30 -2.95 -11.99
CA MET A 185 -9.53 -2.96 -11.20
C MET A 185 -10.79 -2.88 -12.06
N THR A 186 -10.68 -2.38 -13.29
CA THR A 186 -11.80 -2.18 -14.20
C THR A 186 -12.00 -3.32 -15.19
N GLU A 187 -11.03 -4.24 -15.31
CA GLU A 187 -11.15 -5.38 -16.20
C GLU A 187 -12.05 -6.48 -15.60
N PRO A 188 -13.05 -6.99 -16.34
CA PRO A 188 -13.96 -8.00 -15.85
C PRO A 188 -13.20 -9.24 -15.36
N VAL A 189 -13.67 -9.78 -14.24
CA VAL A 189 -13.19 -11.06 -13.73
C VAL A 189 -13.82 -12.16 -14.59
N SER A 190 -13.00 -12.97 -15.23
CA SER A 190 -13.46 -14.19 -15.91
C SER A 190 -14.10 -15.12 -14.88
N GLY A 191 -15.40 -15.39 -15.02
CA GLY A 191 -16.20 -16.20 -14.08
C GLY A 191 -15.80 -17.66 -14.00
#